data_AF-A0A7X7AK74-F1
#
_entry.id   AF-A0A7X7AK74-F1
#
_cell.length_a   1.000
_cell.length_b   1.000
_cell.length_c   1.000
_cell.angle_alpha   90.00
_cell.angle_beta   90.00
_cell.angle_gamma   90.00
#
_symmetry.space_group_name_H-M   'P 1'
#
loop_
_entity.id
_entity.type
_entity.pdbx_description
1 polymer ?
#
loop_
_entity_poly.entity_id
_entity_poly.type
_entity_poly.pdbx_seq_one_letter_code
_entity_poly.pdbx_strand_id
1 'polypeptide(L)' 'LYRLPMIDGFNDTDPDATLLHKFSHLQWDIRAYIVDGLPSIKQNYFYVSIQDLLDAYPLVTAHKKILKTLNII' A
#
# COMPACT_ATOMS: atom_id res chain seq x y z
N LEU A 1 13.03 -3.25 -1.28
CA LEU A 1 11.79 -3.46 -0.50
C LEU A 1 10.61 -3.24 -1.42
N TYR A 2 9.65 -4.15 -1.42
CA TYR A 2 8.40 -3.96 -2.16
C TYR A 2 7.52 -2.92 -1.47
N ARG A 3 6.62 -2.29 -2.24
CA ARG A 3 5.63 -1.31 -1.78
C ARG A 3 4.32 -1.54 -2.50
N LEU A 4 3.22 -1.07 -1.91
CA LEU A 4 1.95 -1.04 -2.64
C LEU A 4 2.04 -0.03 -3.79
N PRO A 5 1.33 -0.27 -4.91
CA PRO A 5 1.29 0.65 -6.03
C PRO A 5 0.71 2.00 -5.58
N MET A 6 1.27 3.06 -6.14
CA MET A 6 0.71 4.40 -5.98
C MET A 6 -0.32 4.61 -7.08
N ILE A 7 -1.49 5.11 -6.69
CA ILE A 7 -2.59 5.42 -7.59
C ILE A 7 -2.77 6.94 -7.63
N ASP A 8 -3.00 7.49 -8.82
CA ASP A 8 -3.35 8.89 -9.00
C ASP A 8 -4.87 9.04 -8.87
N GLY A 9 -5.36 10.10 -8.20
CA GLY A 9 -6.71 10.60 -8.42
C GLY A 9 -7.85 10.19 -7.47
N PHE A 10 -7.60 9.70 -6.26
CA PHE A 10 -8.67 9.36 -5.29
C PHE A 10 -9.03 10.52 -4.34
N ASN A 11 -9.07 11.76 -4.85
CA ASN A 11 -9.32 12.95 -4.01
C ASN A 11 -10.77 13.09 -3.55
N ASP A 12 -11.73 12.49 -4.27
CA ASP A 12 -13.17 12.63 -3.98
C ASP A 12 -13.75 11.45 -3.19
N THR A 13 -12.91 10.50 -2.78
CA THR A 13 -13.29 9.32 -1.99
C THR A 13 -12.56 9.31 -0.66
N ASP A 14 -13.28 8.90 0.39
CA ASP A 14 -12.67 8.68 1.69
C ASP A 14 -11.71 7.48 1.64
N PRO A 15 -10.53 7.55 2.29
CA PRO A 15 -9.59 6.45 2.32
C PRO A 15 -10.08 5.32 3.24
N ASP A 16 -9.91 4.07 2.79
CA ASP A 16 -10.22 2.87 3.59
C ASP A 16 -9.28 2.72 4.80
N ALA A 17 -8.05 3.21 4.67
CA ALA A 17 -7.11 3.30 5.78
C ALA A 17 -6.14 4.48 5.61
N THR A 18 -5.77 5.07 6.74
CA THR A 18 -4.76 6.14 6.80
C THR A 18 -3.65 5.77 7.76
N LEU A 19 -2.41 6.15 7.43
CA LEU A 19 -1.26 5.98 8.31
C LEU A 19 -0.29 7.17 8.18
N LEU A 20 -0.04 7.81 9.32
CA LEU A 20 1.06 8.75 9.45
C LEU A 20 2.32 8.02 9.92
N HIS A 21 3.32 7.89 9.05
CA HIS A 21 4.58 7.20 9.36
C HIS A 21 5.76 8.17 9.36
N LYS A 22 6.40 8.32 10.53
CA LYS A 22 7.58 9.18 10.71
C LYS A 22 8.86 8.38 10.50
N PHE A 23 9.72 8.87 9.62
CA PHE A 23 11.12 8.48 9.50
C PHE A 23 12.01 9.55 10.14
N SER A 24 13.33 9.32 10.18
CA SER A 24 14.29 10.26 10.77
C SER A 24 14.32 11.64 10.10
N HIS A 25 14.08 11.71 8.79
CA HIS A 25 14.21 12.94 8.01
C HIS A 25 12.95 13.32 7.23
N LEU A 26 11.88 12.53 7.32
CA LEU A 26 10.65 12.78 6.58
C LEU A 26 9.45 12.11 7.24
N GLN A 27 8.25 12.53 6.84
CA GLN A 27 6.98 11.93 7.26
C GLN A 27 6.17 11.54 6.03
N TRP A 28 5.66 10.32 6.03
CA TRP A 28 4.68 9.87 5.04
C TRP A 28 3.28 9.98 5.63
N ASP A 29 2.41 10.72 4.96
CA ASP A 29 0.97 10.67 5.12
C ASP A 29 0.42 9.72 4.06
N ILE A 30 0.11 8.48 4.47
CA ILE A 30 -0.33 7.42 3.56
C ILE A 30 -1.85 7.32 3.65
N ARG A 31 -2.51 7.40 2.49
CA ARG A 31 -3.94 7.14 2.32
C ARG A 31 -4.09 5.95 1.38
N ALA A 32 -4.75 4.90 1.87
CA ALA A 32 -4.93 3.66 1.16
C ALA A 32 -6.38 3.52 0.70
N TYR A 33 -6.55 3.00 -0.51
CA TYR A 33 -7.84 2.84 -1.17
C TYR A 33 -7.91 1.44 -1.76
N ILE A 34 -9.03 0.77 -1.56
CA ILE A 34 -9.36 -0.49 -2.21
C ILE A 34 -9.86 -0.17 -3.62
N VAL A 35 -9.26 -0.79 -4.63
CA VAL A 35 -9.58 -0.57 -6.03
C VAL A 35 -9.88 -1.89 -6.72
N ASP A 36 -10.88 -1.90 -7.60
CA ASP A 36 -11.25 -3.08 -8.39
C ASP A 36 -10.21 -3.44 -9.46
N GLY A 37 -9.35 -2.48 -9.83
CA GLY A 37 -8.29 -2.67 -10.80
C GLY A 37 -7.28 -1.54 -10.79
N LEU A 38 -6.06 -1.85 -11.21
CA LEU A 38 -5.02 -0.84 -11.40
C LEU A 38 -5.11 -0.26 -12.82
N PRO A 39 -4.97 1.07 -13.00
CA PRO A 39 -4.88 1.65 -14.34
C PRO A 39 -3.68 1.05 -15.08
N SER A 40 -3.82 0.87 -16.40
CA SER A 40 -2.82 0.24 -17.29
C SER A 40 -1.57 1.11 -17.51
N ILE A 41 -1.01 1.65 -16.44
CA ILE A 41 0.21 2.43 -16.46
C ILE A 41 1.36 1.43 -16.47
N LYS A 42 2.30 1.59 -17.39
CA LYS A 42 3.54 0.80 -17.49
C LYS A 42 4.35 0.88 -16.19
N GLN A 43 3.98 0.12 -15.18
CA GLN A 43 4.66 0.08 -13.90
C GLN A 43 5.07 -1.36 -13.59
N ASN A 44 6.21 -1.49 -12.90
CA ASN A 44 6.79 -2.76 -12.47
C ASN A 44 6.06 -3.30 -11.23
N TYR A 45 4.76 -3.60 -11.36
CA TYR A 45 3.99 -4.31 -10.35
C TYR A 45 3.67 -5.73 -10.82
N PHE A 46 3.39 -6.60 -9.86
CA PHE A 46 2.95 -7.97 -10.09
C PHE A 46 1.92 -8.32 -9.02
N TYR A 47 1.03 -9.24 -9.36
CA TYR A 47 0.10 -9.80 -8.40
C TYR A 47 0.82 -10.84 -7.54
N VAL A 48 0.50 -10.85 -6.25
CA VAL A 48 1.09 -11.73 -5.27
C VAL A 48 0.00 -12.27 -4.36
N SER A 49 0.13 -13.52 -3.93
CA SER A 49 -0.78 -14.08 -2.93
C SER A 49 -0.50 -13.45 -1.56
N ILE A 50 -1.51 -13.43 -0.68
CA ILE A 50 -1.33 -12.91 0.69
C ILE A 50 -0.27 -13.73 1.45
N GLN A 51 -0.23 -15.05 1.22
CA GLN A 51 0.74 -15.92 1.87
C GLN A 51 2.18 -15.58 1.44
N ASP A 52 2.42 -15.45 0.13
CA ASP A 52 3.76 -15.11 -0.37
C ASP A 52 4.18 -13.70 0.06
N LEU A 53 3.23 -12.77 0.19
CA LEU A 53 3.50 -11.42 0.70
C LEU A 53 4.06 -11.44 2.13
N LEU A 54 3.60 -12.39 2.96
CA LEU A 54 4.07 -12.58 4.33
C LEU A 54 5.41 -13.31 4.40
N ASP A 55 5.57 -14.35 3.59
CA ASP A 55 6.66 -15.31 3.73
C ASP A 55 7.88 -14.97 2.88
N ALA A 56 7.68 -14.44 1.68
CA ALA A 56 8.72 -14.33 0.65
C ALA A 56 9.14 -12.89 0.35
N TYR A 57 8.22 -11.91 0.46
CA TYR A 57 8.47 -10.56 -0.04
C TYR A 57 8.74 -9.53 1.08
N PRO A 58 9.93 -8.92 1.12
CA PRO A 58 10.22 -7.89 2.11
C PRO A 58 9.52 -6.58 1.74
N LEU A 59 8.37 -6.34 2.39
CA LEU A 59 7.53 -5.14 2.26
C LEU A 59 7.95 -4.03 3.25
N VAL A 60 7.89 -2.77 2.82
CA VAL A 60 8.10 -1.59 3.67
C VAL A 60 7.17 -1.62 4.89
N THR A 61 7.72 -1.37 6.09
CA THR A 61 6.99 -1.46 7.37
C THR A 61 5.71 -0.62 7.41
N ALA A 62 5.72 0.59 6.84
CA ALA A 62 4.53 1.44 6.77
C ALA A 62 3.38 0.77 5.99
N HIS A 63 3.69 0.09 4.89
CA HIS A 63 2.69 -0.62 4.09
C HIS A 63 2.19 -1.88 4.81
N LYS A 64 3.06 -2.60 5.53
CA LYS A 64 2.62 -3.72 6.41
C LYS A 64 1.62 -3.23 7.46
N LYS A 65 1.82 -2.04 8.04
CA LYS A 65 0.88 -1.45 9.01
C LYS A 65 -0.47 -1.15 8.38
N ILE A 66 -0.50 -0.59 7.16
CA ILE A 66 -1.75 -0.37 6.42
C ILE A 66 -2.51 -1.68 6.19
N LEU A 67 -1.83 -2.73 5.73
CA LEU A 67 -2.48 -4.03 5.46
C LEU A 67 -3.08 -4.65 6.72
N LYS A 68 -2.42 -4.48 7.88
CA LYS A 68 -2.97 -4.89 9.18
C LYS A 68 -4.21 -4.09 9.57
N THR A 69 -4.20 -2.77 9.37
CA THR A 69 -5.37 -1.92 9.63
C THR A 69 -6.57 -2.35 8.79
N LEU A 70 -6.32 -2.80 7.56
CA LEU A 70 -7.34 -3.31 6.64
C LEU A 70 -7.74 -4.77 6.89
N ASN A 71 -7.17 -5.44 7.91
CA ASN A 71 -7.37 -6.87 8.19
C ASN A 71 -7.06 -7.80 7.02
N ILE A 72 -6.10 -7.43 6.16
CA ILE A 72 -5.64 -8.27 5.05
C ILE A 72 -4.56 -9.26 5.54
N ILE A 73 -3.79 -8.85 6.55
CA ILE A 73 -2.72 -9.64 7.19
C ILE A 73 -2.70 -9.48 8.71
#